data_AF-A0A1Y3SSK9-F1
#
_entry.id   AF-A0A1Y3SSK9-F1
#
_cell.length_a   1.000
_cell.length_b   1.000
_cell.length_c   1.000
_cell.angle_alpha   90.00
_cell.angle_beta   90.00
_cell.angle_gamma   90.00
#
_symmetry.space_group_name_H-M   'P 1'
#
loop_
_entity.id
_entity.type
_entity.pdbx_description
1 polymer ?
#
loop_
_entity_poly.entity_id
_entity_poly.type
_entity_poly.pdbx_seq_one_letter_code
_entity_poly.pdbx_strand_id
1 'polypeptide(L)'
;MAKRTAGVTEKLMECAKEEFLTNGYENASLRVIAEKAGSSKGAIYIRYPDKESLYRSLVQPAMDAFCGLIQSALEQFNQLPGAEQTSQMYSFSDHGFWASVDYIYDHFDEFKLLLTSGENSTYQEFLHRVVEIDNQCTMRYIQASGNDAISSGRLTPELSHLLSSAFYTGMFEVVIHDMPKDQAVEHIQRMRRFYIAGWKSIFFGDGGENH
;
A
#
# COMPACT_ATOMS: atom_id res chain seq x y z
N MET A 1 7.34 36.87 -7.80
CA MET A 1 7.46 35.41 -7.57
C MET A 1 8.64 35.20 -6.64
N ALA A 2 8.41 34.72 -5.42
CA ALA A 2 9.49 34.50 -4.45
C ALA A 2 10.41 33.38 -4.94
N LYS A 3 11.71 33.66 -4.97
CA LYS A 3 12.77 32.77 -5.44
C LYS A 3 12.78 31.52 -4.54
N ARG A 4 12.63 30.34 -5.14
CA ARG A 4 12.67 29.04 -4.44
C ARG A 4 14.07 28.85 -3.86
N THR A 5 14.20 28.81 -2.54
CA THR A 5 15.44 28.40 -1.87
C THR A 5 15.36 26.90 -1.62
N ALA A 6 16.15 26.11 -2.35
CA ALA A 6 16.19 24.65 -2.34
C ALA A 6 16.79 24.05 -1.05
N GLY A 7 16.24 24.44 0.10
CA GLY A 7 16.60 23.91 1.42
C GLY A 7 15.57 24.27 2.50
N VAL A 8 14.79 25.33 2.25
CA VAL A 8 13.69 25.75 3.14
C VAL A 8 12.50 24.80 2.99
N THR A 9 12.27 24.24 1.80
CA THR A 9 11.17 23.30 1.58
C THR A 9 11.49 21.96 2.23
N GLU A 10 12.71 21.45 2.07
CA GLU A 10 13.16 20.18 2.64
C GLU A 10 13.07 20.21 4.16
N LYS A 11 13.61 21.25 4.80
CA LYS A 11 13.52 21.43 6.25
C LYS A 11 12.07 21.57 6.73
N LEU A 12 11.21 22.25 5.97
CA LEU A 12 9.79 22.35 6.27
C LEU A 12 9.11 20.97 6.28
N MET A 13 9.42 20.13 5.28
CA MET A 13 8.86 18.78 5.16
C MET A 13 9.34 17.87 6.29
N GLU A 14 10.62 17.94 6.66
CA GLU A 14 11.16 17.20 7.81
C GLU A 14 10.45 17.60 9.12
N CYS A 15 10.33 18.90 9.40
CA CYS A 15 9.62 19.38 10.59
C CYS A 15 8.13 19.04 10.57
N ALA A 16 7.49 19.04 9.39
CA ALA A 16 6.10 18.64 9.25
C ALA A 16 5.92 17.14 9.54
N LYS A 17 6.78 16.29 8.99
CA LYS A 17 6.78 14.84 9.23
C LYS A 17 6.91 14.54 10.73
N GLU A 18 7.88 15.15 11.39
CA GLU A 18 8.11 14.98 12.83
C GLU A 18 6.88 15.41 13.66
N GLU A 19 6.30 16.58 13.35
CA GLU A 19 5.13 17.09 14.05
C GLU A 19 3.92 16.17 13.91
N PHE A 20 3.64 15.69 12.69
CA PHE A 20 2.51 14.80 12.45
C PHE A 20 2.72 13.40 13.04
N LEU A 21 3.93 12.85 12.99
CA LEU A 21 4.25 11.58 13.64
C LEU A 21 4.10 11.66 15.16
N THR A 22 4.46 12.80 15.76
CA THR A 22 4.42 12.98 17.22
C THR A 22 3.01 13.27 17.73
N ASN A 23 2.25 14.11 17.03
CA ASN A 23 0.99 14.65 17.55
C ASN A 23 -0.25 14.08 16.84
N GLY A 24 -0.06 13.30 15.77
CA GLY A 24 -1.13 12.90 14.86
C GLY A 24 -1.60 14.08 14.00
N TYR A 25 -2.46 13.77 13.04
CA TYR A 25 -2.99 14.73 12.08
C TYR A 25 -3.76 15.86 12.76
N GLU A 26 -4.68 15.52 13.67
CA GLU A 26 -5.56 16.51 14.30
C GLU A 26 -4.80 17.54 15.15
N ASN A 27 -3.86 17.08 15.99
CA ASN A 27 -3.18 17.95 16.94
C ASN A 27 -1.91 18.63 16.39
N ALA A 28 -1.43 18.23 15.21
CA ALA A 28 -0.25 18.84 14.60
C ALA A 28 -0.41 20.34 14.34
N SER A 29 0.56 21.14 14.77
CA SER A 29 0.50 22.60 14.68
C SER A 29 1.34 23.14 13.53
N LEU A 30 0.68 23.71 12.50
CA LEU A 30 1.34 24.43 11.40
C LEU A 30 2.22 25.59 11.88
N ARG A 31 1.93 26.16 13.06
CA ARG A 31 2.75 27.20 13.66
C ARG A 31 4.07 26.62 14.20
N VAL A 32 3.99 25.51 14.94
CA VAL A 32 5.17 24.82 15.49
C VAL A 32 6.06 24.33 14.35
N ILE A 33 5.46 23.76 13.29
CA ILE A 33 6.18 23.35 12.07
C ILE A 33 6.96 24.54 11.48
N ALA A 34 6.31 25.69 11.31
CA ALA A 34 6.96 26.87 10.75
C ALA A 34 8.12 27.36 11.63
N GLU A 35 7.91 27.44 12.94
CA GLU A 35 8.91 27.87 13.91
C GLU A 35 10.14 26.94 13.89
N LYS A 36 9.94 25.61 13.96
CA LYS A 36 11.02 24.60 13.87
C LYS A 36 11.76 24.68 12.53
N ALA A 37 11.04 24.92 11.43
CA ALA A 37 11.62 25.07 10.10
C ALA A 37 12.38 26.39 9.90
N GLY A 38 12.32 27.35 10.85
CA GLY A 38 12.89 28.69 10.68
C GLY A 38 12.15 29.51 9.61
N SER A 39 10.85 29.27 9.49
CA SER A 39 9.95 29.85 8.48
C SER A 39 8.78 30.56 9.17
N SER A 40 7.84 31.08 8.37
CA SER A 40 6.59 31.66 8.89
C SER A 40 5.39 30.81 8.46
N LYS A 41 4.33 30.84 9.25
CA LYS A 41 3.06 30.16 8.90
C LYS A 41 2.53 30.62 7.54
N GLY A 42 2.67 31.91 7.21
CA GLY A 42 2.32 32.45 5.90
C GLY A 42 3.14 31.84 4.75
N ALA A 43 4.41 31.53 4.97
CA ALA A 43 5.26 30.88 3.96
C ALA A 43 4.86 29.42 3.69
N ILE A 44 4.25 28.74 4.67
CA ILE A 44 3.63 27.42 4.48
C ILE A 44 2.41 27.56 3.59
N TYR A 45 1.51 28.50 3.91
CA TYR A 45 0.26 28.71 3.15
C TYR A 45 0.47 29.10 1.68
N ILE A 46 1.60 29.72 1.35
CA ILE A 46 1.98 29.98 -0.05
C ILE A 46 2.21 28.69 -0.84
N ARG A 47 2.63 27.60 -0.17
CA ARG A 47 2.94 26.30 -0.78
C ARG A 47 1.80 25.29 -0.62
N TYR A 48 1.21 25.26 0.57
CA TYR A 48 0.19 24.31 0.98
C TYR A 48 -0.99 25.09 1.56
N PRO A 49 -2.11 25.22 0.83
CA PRO A 49 -3.21 26.10 1.22
C PRO A 49 -3.86 25.71 2.56
N ASP A 50 -3.71 24.46 2.98
CA ASP A 50 -4.24 23.91 4.23
C ASP A 50 -3.33 22.81 4.81
N LYS A 51 -3.71 22.32 6.00
CA LYS A 51 -3.01 21.23 6.72
C LYS A 51 -3.04 19.93 5.92
N GLU A 52 -4.16 19.66 5.23
CA GLU A 52 -4.34 18.47 4.41
C GLU A 52 -3.35 18.44 3.25
N SER A 53 -3.20 19.55 2.53
CA SER A 53 -2.26 19.69 1.42
C SER A 53 -0.82 19.46 1.86
N LEU A 54 -0.44 19.94 3.04
CA LEU A 54 0.88 19.67 3.61
C LEU A 54 1.04 18.19 3.98
N TYR A 55 0.04 17.60 4.63
CA TYR A 55 0.03 16.19 4.99
C TYR A 55 0.13 15.27 3.77
N ARG A 56 -0.74 15.47 2.77
CA ARG A 56 -0.73 14.72 1.51
C ARG A 56 0.62 14.86 0.80
N SER A 57 1.26 16.02 0.86
CA SER A 57 2.59 16.18 0.25
C SER A 57 3.69 15.32 0.90
N LEU A 58 3.49 14.82 2.13
CA LEU A 58 4.39 13.89 2.80
C LEU A 58 4.13 12.44 2.38
N VAL A 59 2.86 12.02 2.27
CA VAL A 59 2.50 10.60 2.08
C VAL A 59 2.21 10.23 0.63
N GLN A 60 1.68 11.15 -0.18
CA GLN A 60 1.24 10.88 -1.55
C GLN A 60 2.37 10.35 -2.45
N PRO A 61 3.61 10.88 -2.42
CA PRO A 61 4.69 10.33 -3.23
C PRO A 61 4.98 8.86 -2.90
N ALA A 62 4.96 8.50 -1.61
CA ALA A 62 5.17 7.13 -1.17
C ALA A 62 4.04 6.20 -1.66
N MET A 63 2.79 6.64 -1.51
CA MET A 63 1.60 5.94 -1.97
C MET A 63 1.59 5.69 -3.48
N ASP A 64 1.88 6.73 -4.27
CA ASP A 64 1.84 6.66 -5.73
C ASP A 64 2.90 5.71 -6.28
N ALA A 65 4.12 5.79 -5.76
CA ALA A 65 5.19 4.90 -6.17
C ALA A 65 4.95 3.46 -5.70
N PHE A 66 4.38 3.24 -4.51
CA PHE A 66 3.96 1.90 -4.08
C PHE A 66 2.89 1.31 -5.03
N CYS A 67 1.85 2.08 -5.36
CA CYS A 67 0.85 1.65 -6.33
C CYS A 67 1.48 1.33 -7.68
N GLY A 68 2.43 2.14 -8.14
CA GLY A 68 3.18 1.90 -9.38
C GLY A 68 4.03 0.63 -9.34
N LEU A 69 4.65 0.31 -8.21
CA LEU A 69 5.40 -0.94 -8.02
C LEU A 69 4.49 -2.17 -8.12
N ILE A 70 3.36 -2.15 -7.40
CA ILE A 70 2.37 -3.23 -7.44
C ILE A 70 1.81 -3.39 -8.86
N GLN A 71 1.41 -2.28 -9.49
CA GLN A 71 0.90 -2.29 -10.86
C GLN A 71 1.93 -2.88 -11.82
N SER A 72 3.20 -2.47 -11.75
CA SER A 72 4.26 -2.96 -12.64
C SER A 72 4.51 -4.46 -12.45
N ALA A 73 4.55 -4.94 -11.21
CA ALA A 73 4.74 -6.36 -10.90
C ALA A 73 3.57 -7.20 -11.42
N LEU A 74 2.34 -6.76 -11.19
CA LEU A 74 1.15 -7.47 -11.65
C LEU A 74 0.93 -7.36 -13.17
N GLU A 75 1.35 -6.28 -13.81
CA GLU A 75 1.35 -6.16 -15.27
C GLU A 75 2.32 -7.16 -15.91
N GLN A 76 3.53 -7.32 -15.36
CA GLN A 76 4.48 -8.34 -15.81
C GLN A 76 3.91 -9.74 -15.68
N PHE A 77 3.25 -10.04 -14.54
CA PHE A 77 2.54 -11.30 -14.34
C PHE A 77 1.45 -11.52 -15.40
N ASN A 78 0.65 -10.49 -15.69
CA ASN A 78 -0.43 -10.56 -16.67
C ASN A 78 0.03 -10.77 -18.13
N GLN A 79 1.30 -10.50 -18.46
CA GLN A 79 1.85 -10.78 -19.80
C GLN A 79 2.17 -12.27 -20.02
N LEU A 80 2.23 -13.07 -18.96
CA LEU A 80 2.53 -14.49 -19.07
C LEU A 80 1.32 -15.28 -19.59
N PRO A 81 1.52 -16.41 -20.27
CA PRO A 81 0.44 -17.34 -20.57
C PRO A 81 -0.23 -17.85 -19.30
N GLY A 82 -1.54 -18.16 -19.34
CA GLY A 82 -2.31 -18.56 -18.15
C GLY A 82 -1.71 -19.73 -17.35
N ALA A 83 -1.13 -20.73 -18.03
CA ALA A 83 -0.46 -21.85 -17.35
C ALA A 83 0.80 -21.41 -16.58
N GLU A 84 1.56 -20.46 -17.12
CA GLU A 84 2.73 -19.88 -16.45
C GLU A 84 2.31 -18.96 -15.30
N GLN A 85 1.23 -18.19 -15.47
CA GLN A 85 0.61 -17.42 -14.38
C GLN A 85 0.23 -18.33 -13.22
N THR A 86 -0.46 -19.45 -13.48
CA THR A 86 -0.79 -20.43 -12.43
C THR A 86 0.45 -20.95 -11.73
N SER A 87 1.51 -21.31 -12.47
CA SER A 87 2.77 -21.79 -11.87
C SER A 87 3.46 -20.70 -11.03
N GLN A 88 3.50 -19.46 -11.50
CA GLN A 88 4.16 -18.36 -10.80
C GLN A 88 3.39 -17.86 -9.58
N MET A 89 2.05 -17.90 -9.61
CA MET A 89 1.18 -17.56 -8.48
C MET A 89 1.52 -18.37 -7.22
N TYR A 90 2.03 -19.59 -7.40
CA TYR A 90 2.47 -20.48 -6.33
C TYR A 90 3.94 -20.38 -5.96
N SER A 91 4.71 -19.55 -6.67
CA SER A 91 6.12 -19.37 -6.41
C SER A 91 6.37 -18.34 -5.30
N PHE A 92 7.18 -18.70 -4.31
CA PHE A 92 7.58 -17.78 -3.23
C PHE A 92 8.77 -16.88 -3.62
N SER A 93 9.33 -17.08 -4.81
CA SER A 93 10.50 -16.38 -5.37
C SER A 93 10.17 -15.10 -6.14
N ASP A 94 8.95 -14.59 -5.97
CA ASP A 94 8.48 -13.37 -6.64
C ASP A 94 9.24 -12.14 -6.13
N HIS A 95 10.15 -11.65 -6.98
CA HIS A 95 10.95 -10.45 -6.70
C HIS A 95 10.09 -9.19 -6.65
N GLY A 96 8.99 -9.13 -7.41
CA GLY A 96 8.09 -7.98 -7.45
C GLY A 96 7.37 -7.78 -6.12
N PHE A 97 6.88 -8.87 -5.52
CA PHE A 97 6.27 -8.84 -4.20
C PHE A 97 7.25 -8.34 -3.12
N TRP A 98 8.45 -8.90 -3.06
CA TRP A 98 9.41 -8.51 -2.03
C TRP A 98 9.94 -7.09 -2.21
N ALA A 99 10.06 -6.60 -3.45
CA ALA A 99 10.38 -5.20 -3.71
C ALA A 99 9.33 -4.23 -3.11
N SER A 100 8.06 -4.63 -3.05
CA SER A 100 7.02 -3.83 -2.38
C SER A 100 7.21 -3.76 -0.86
N VAL A 101 7.63 -4.87 -0.24
CA VAL A 101 7.96 -4.91 1.20
C VAL A 101 9.21 -4.08 1.47
N ASP A 102 10.24 -4.20 0.63
CA ASP A 102 11.45 -3.40 0.74
C ASP A 102 11.13 -1.91 0.69
N TYR A 103 10.28 -1.51 -0.26
CA TYR A 103 9.84 -0.13 -0.42
C TYR A 103 9.09 0.42 0.80
N ILE A 104 8.22 -0.39 1.43
CA ILE A 104 7.54 0.02 2.67
C ILE A 104 8.57 0.37 3.76
N TYR A 105 9.64 -0.43 3.89
CA TYR A 105 10.68 -0.20 4.89
C TYR A 105 11.63 0.94 4.53
N ASP A 106 11.89 1.18 3.25
CA ASP A 106 12.67 2.34 2.80
C ASP A 106 11.91 3.66 3.01
N HIS A 107 10.58 3.61 3.08
CA HIS A 107 9.67 4.74 3.30
C HIS A 107 8.82 4.58 4.59
N PHE A 108 9.40 3.96 5.61
CA PHE A 108 8.65 3.49 6.79
C PHE A 108 7.93 4.63 7.51
N ASP A 109 8.56 5.80 7.65
CA ASP A 109 7.95 6.97 8.30
C ASP A 109 6.72 7.47 7.54
N GLU A 110 6.77 7.49 6.20
CA GLU A 110 5.67 7.94 5.36
C GLU A 110 4.48 6.97 5.45
N PHE A 111 4.75 5.66 5.47
CA PHE A 111 3.71 4.65 5.72
C PHE A 111 3.19 4.71 7.16
N LYS A 112 4.06 4.92 8.15
CA LYS A 112 3.64 5.06 9.54
C LYS A 112 2.72 6.27 9.69
N LEU A 113 3.11 7.39 9.11
CA LEU A 113 2.30 8.60 9.07
C LEU A 113 0.94 8.34 8.43
N LEU A 114 0.91 7.67 7.27
CA LEU A 114 -0.32 7.31 6.57
C LEU A 114 -1.25 6.43 7.43
N LEU A 115 -0.69 5.46 8.14
CA LEU A 115 -1.44 4.42 8.84
C LEU A 115 -1.84 4.80 10.28
N THR A 116 -1.07 5.67 10.95
CA THR A 116 -1.24 5.92 12.39
C THR A 116 -1.48 7.39 12.75
N SER A 117 -1.52 8.32 11.79
CA SER A 117 -1.74 9.75 12.10
C SER A 117 -3.16 10.07 12.60
N GLY A 118 -4.13 9.18 12.36
CA GLY A 118 -5.55 9.43 12.62
C GLY A 118 -6.30 10.14 11.49
N GLU A 119 -5.61 10.58 10.42
CA GLU A 119 -6.25 10.96 9.17
C GLU A 119 -6.58 9.68 8.38
N ASN A 120 -7.86 9.41 8.15
CA ASN A 120 -8.28 8.13 7.57
C ASN A 120 -8.62 8.24 6.08
N SER A 121 -8.99 9.41 5.56
CA SER A 121 -9.46 9.52 4.17
C SER A 121 -8.37 9.18 3.16
N THR A 122 -7.15 9.69 3.36
CA THR A 122 -6.00 9.42 2.49
C THR A 122 -5.61 7.94 2.54
N TYR A 123 -5.69 7.30 3.71
CA TYR A 123 -5.42 5.86 3.84
C TYR A 123 -6.48 5.01 3.15
N GLN A 124 -7.77 5.34 3.28
CA GLN A 124 -8.84 4.61 2.59
C GLN A 124 -8.73 4.73 1.07
N GLU A 125 -8.41 5.91 0.55
CA GLU A 125 -8.13 6.13 -0.88
C GLU A 125 -6.95 5.27 -1.37
N PHE A 126 -5.87 5.23 -0.59
CA PHE A 126 -4.69 4.41 -0.88
C PHE A 126 -5.03 2.92 -0.93
N LEU A 127 -5.66 2.40 0.13
CA LEU A 127 -6.01 0.99 0.24
C LEU A 127 -6.95 0.58 -0.90
N HIS A 128 -7.97 1.38 -1.19
CA HIS A 128 -8.89 1.13 -2.31
C HIS A 128 -8.15 1.00 -3.64
N ARG A 129 -7.19 1.90 -3.92
CA ARG A 129 -6.42 1.87 -5.16
C ARG A 129 -5.56 0.62 -5.29
N VAL A 130 -4.87 0.22 -4.22
CA VAL A 130 -4.04 -1.00 -4.22
C VAL A 130 -4.90 -2.25 -4.43
N VAL A 131 -6.04 -2.33 -3.73
CA VAL A 131 -7.00 -3.43 -3.84
C VAL A 131 -7.63 -3.50 -5.24
N GLU A 132 -7.90 -2.36 -5.87
CA GLU A 132 -8.42 -2.31 -7.23
C GLU A 132 -7.41 -2.86 -8.24
N ILE A 133 -6.13 -2.45 -8.14
CA ILE A 133 -5.04 -2.97 -9.00
C ILE A 133 -4.94 -4.49 -8.88
N ASP A 134 -4.96 -5.01 -7.65
CA ASP A 134 -4.88 -6.45 -7.36
C ASP A 134 -6.08 -7.23 -7.91
N ASN A 135 -7.29 -6.74 -7.67
CA ASN A 135 -8.50 -7.38 -8.18
C ASN A 135 -8.56 -7.39 -9.71
N GLN A 136 -8.12 -6.32 -10.37
CA GLN A 136 -8.03 -6.29 -11.83
C GLN A 136 -7.07 -7.36 -12.36
N CYS A 137 -5.95 -7.60 -11.66
CA CYS A 137 -5.04 -8.69 -12.00
C CYS A 137 -5.70 -10.06 -11.86
N THR A 138 -6.42 -10.29 -10.75
CA THR A 138 -7.17 -11.54 -10.52
C THR A 138 -8.20 -11.79 -11.63
N MET A 139 -8.94 -10.77 -12.05
CA MET A 139 -9.92 -10.91 -13.15
C MET A 139 -9.24 -11.24 -14.48
N ARG A 140 -8.09 -10.62 -14.79
CA ARG A 140 -7.31 -10.92 -16.00
C ARG A 140 -6.77 -12.35 -15.98
N TYR A 141 -6.27 -12.82 -14.83
CA TYR A 141 -5.83 -14.20 -14.67
C TYR A 141 -6.97 -15.19 -14.97
N ILE A 142 -8.17 -14.97 -14.42
CA ILE A 142 -9.32 -15.85 -14.64
C ILE A 142 -9.68 -15.90 -16.14
N GLN A 143 -9.67 -14.76 -16.82
CA GLN A 143 -9.91 -14.70 -18.27
C GLN A 143 -8.82 -15.40 -19.08
N ALA A 144 -7.54 -15.15 -18.76
CA ALA A 144 -6.40 -15.67 -19.52
C ALA A 144 -6.17 -17.18 -19.30
N SER A 145 -6.48 -17.69 -18.11
CA SER A 145 -6.36 -19.12 -17.77
C SER A 145 -7.60 -19.93 -18.15
N GLY A 146 -8.74 -19.28 -18.42
CA GLY A 146 -10.03 -19.94 -18.64
C GLY A 146 -10.60 -20.58 -17.36
N ASN A 147 -10.17 -20.10 -16.18
CA ASN A 147 -10.64 -20.62 -14.90
C ASN A 147 -12.13 -20.30 -14.68
N ASP A 148 -12.86 -21.22 -14.06
CA ASP A 148 -14.30 -21.14 -13.85
C ASP A 148 -14.70 -20.62 -12.45
N ALA A 149 -13.78 -20.10 -11.63
CA ALA A 149 -14.07 -19.70 -10.24
C ALA A 149 -15.25 -18.72 -10.10
N ILE A 150 -15.41 -17.81 -11.06
CA ILE A 150 -16.55 -16.86 -11.06
C ILE A 150 -17.84 -17.56 -11.50
N SER A 151 -17.82 -18.28 -12.63
CA SER A 151 -19.01 -18.94 -13.17
C SER A 151 -19.50 -20.09 -12.30
N SER A 152 -18.61 -20.74 -11.56
CA SER A 152 -18.92 -21.76 -10.56
C SER A 152 -19.39 -21.20 -9.21
N GLY A 153 -19.28 -19.89 -8.99
CA GLY A 153 -19.67 -19.22 -7.75
C GLY A 153 -18.66 -19.36 -6.59
N ARG A 154 -17.50 -20.00 -6.81
CA ARG A 154 -16.43 -20.11 -5.78
C ARG A 154 -15.78 -18.75 -5.48
N LEU A 155 -15.79 -17.84 -6.43
CA LEU A 155 -15.33 -16.46 -6.28
C LEU A 155 -16.42 -15.48 -6.72
N THR A 156 -16.80 -14.56 -5.84
CA THR A 156 -17.61 -13.39 -6.21
C THR A 156 -16.75 -12.13 -6.21
N PRO A 157 -17.15 -11.05 -6.91
CA PRO A 157 -16.45 -9.77 -6.86
C PRO A 157 -16.29 -9.23 -5.43
N GLU A 158 -17.31 -9.40 -4.58
CA GLU A 158 -17.29 -8.99 -3.18
C GLU A 158 -16.27 -9.81 -2.38
N LEU A 159 -16.24 -11.13 -2.56
CA LEU A 159 -15.26 -11.98 -1.89
C LEU A 159 -13.84 -11.66 -2.34
N SER A 160 -13.62 -11.44 -3.64
CA SER A 160 -12.33 -11.03 -4.19
C SER A 160 -11.85 -9.73 -3.52
N HIS A 161 -12.72 -8.72 -3.45
CA HIS A 161 -12.44 -7.47 -2.79
C HIS A 161 -12.12 -7.64 -1.29
N LEU A 162 -12.92 -8.43 -0.56
CA LEU A 162 -12.70 -8.71 0.86
C LEU A 162 -11.35 -9.35 1.12
N LEU A 163 -10.98 -10.35 0.33
CA LEU A 163 -9.71 -11.09 0.49
C LEU A 163 -8.50 -10.20 0.18
N SER A 164 -8.54 -9.43 -0.91
CA SER A 164 -7.48 -8.48 -1.26
C SER A 164 -7.35 -7.38 -0.20
N SER A 165 -8.45 -6.78 0.25
CA SER A 165 -8.44 -5.76 1.31
C SER A 165 -7.85 -6.29 2.61
N ALA A 166 -8.24 -7.50 3.03
CA ALA A 166 -7.71 -8.14 4.22
C ALA A 166 -6.21 -8.43 4.11
N PHE A 167 -5.73 -8.86 2.93
CA PHE A 167 -4.31 -9.13 2.70
C PHE A 167 -3.46 -7.87 2.84
N TYR A 168 -3.82 -6.78 2.14
CA TYR A 168 -3.04 -5.54 2.19
C TYR A 168 -3.11 -4.87 3.57
N THR A 169 -4.29 -4.89 4.21
CA THR A 169 -4.41 -4.41 5.60
C THR A 169 -3.49 -5.19 6.52
N GLY A 170 -3.52 -6.53 6.47
CA GLY A 170 -2.66 -7.40 7.27
C GLY A 170 -1.16 -7.21 6.98
N MET A 171 -0.80 -6.85 5.75
CA MET A 171 0.58 -6.51 5.40
C MET A 171 1.01 -5.18 6.02
N PHE A 172 0.14 -4.17 6.04
CA PHE A 172 0.44 -2.86 6.63
C PHE A 172 0.49 -2.86 8.16
N GLU A 173 -0.10 -3.86 8.83
CA GLU A 173 0.02 -4.05 10.29
C GLU A 173 1.48 -4.12 10.77
N VAL A 174 2.42 -4.56 9.93
CA VAL A 174 3.85 -4.59 10.29
C VAL A 174 4.40 -3.19 10.57
N VAL A 175 3.85 -2.17 9.90
CA VAL A 175 4.21 -0.76 10.11
C VAL A 175 3.50 -0.22 11.35
N ILE A 176 2.21 -0.53 11.51
CA ILE A 176 1.42 -0.11 12.67
C ILE A 176 2.08 -0.58 13.97
N HIS A 177 2.59 -1.81 13.99
CA HIS A 177 3.23 -2.43 15.14
C HIS A 177 4.75 -2.21 15.25
N ASP A 178 5.36 -1.36 14.42
CA ASP A 178 6.80 -1.07 14.44
C ASP A 178 7.67 -2.34 14.36
N MET A 179 7.24 -3.32 13.56
CA MET A 179 7.93 -4.60 13.46
C MET A 179 9.27 -4.43 12.72
N PRO A 180 10.39 -4.94 13.28
CA PRO A 180 11.64 -5.05 12.54
C PRO A 180 11.47 -5.82 11.24
N LYS A 181 12.19 -5.41 10.19
CA LYS A 181 12.02 -5.94 8.82
C LYS A 181 12.21 -7.45 8.74
N ASP A 182 13.18 -8.00 9.47
CA ASP A 182 13.45 -9.44 9.53
C ASP A 182 12.25 -10.24 10.08
N GLN A 183 11.63 -9.74 11.15
CA GLN A 183 10.43 -10.33 11.74
C GLN A 183 9.21 -10.17 10.81
N ALA A 184 9.04 -8.98 10.23
CA ALA A 184 7.94 -8.72 9.31
C ALA A 184 8.00 -9.59 8.05
N VAL A 185 9.18 -9.79 7.47
CA VAL A 185 9.37 -10.69 6.32
C VAL A 185 8.92 -12.10 6.66
N GLU A 186 9.25 -12.62 7.85
CA GLU A 186 8.78 -13.94 8.27
C GLU A 186 7.25 -14.02 8.39
N HIS A 187 6.63 -13.01 9.01
CA HIS A 187 5.17 -12.96 9.16
C HIS A 187 4.44 -12.81 7.82
N ILE A 188 4.90 -11.90 6.97
CA ILE A 188 4.36 -11.69 5.62
C ILE A 188 4.50 -12.97 4.80
N GLN A 189 5.62 -13.69 4.89
CA GLN A 189 5.78 -14.97 4.18
C GLN A 189 4.80 -16.04 4.65
N ARG A 190 4.54 -16.12 5.97
CA ARG A 190 3.53 -17.04 6.54
C ARG A 190 2.11 -16.65 6.10
N MET A 191 1.79 -15.35 6.12
CA MET A 191 0.50 -14.83 5.66
C MET A 191 0.31 -15.10 4.16
N ARG A 192 1.31 -14.84 3.33
CA ARG A 192 1.27 -15.13 1.89
C ARG A 192 1.03 -16.61 1.61
N ARG A 193 1.65 -17.52 2.37
CA ARG A 193 1.37 -18.97 2.28
C ARG A 193 -0.10 -19.29 2.55
N PHE A 194 -0.68 -18.69 3.59
CA PHE A 194 -2.09 -18.87 3.94
C PHE A 194 -3.01 -18.41 2.79
N TYR A 195 -2.79 -17.21 2.27
CA TYR A 195 -3.58 -16.68 1.16
C TYR A 195 -3.41 -17.49 -0.13
N ILE A 196 -2.19 -17.91 -0.46
CA ILE A 196 -1.93 -18.76 -1.64
C ILE A 196 -2.71 -20.08 -1.56
N ALA A 197 -2.75 -20.71 -0.38
CA ALA A 197 -3.52 -21.93 -0.17
C ALA A 197 -5.03 -21.68 -0.35
N GLY A 198 -5.55 -20.57 0.21
CA GLY A 198 -6.95 -20.17 0.03
C GLY A 198 -7.31 -19.91 -1.42
N TRP A 199 -6.47 -19.15 -2.15
CA TRP A 199 -6.66 -18.89 -3.58
C TRP A 199 -6.61 -20.17 -4.42
N LYS A 200 -5.75 -21.13 -4.07
CA LYS A 200 -5.72 -22.43 -4.74
C LYS A 200 -7.06 -23.17 -4.60
N SER A 201 -7.61 -23.20 -3.39
CA SER A 201 -8.93 -23.80 -3.12
C SER A 201 -10.04 -23.09 -3.92
N ILE A 202 -10.04 -21.76 -3.95
CA ILE A 202 -11.01 -20.98 -4.73
C ILE A 202 -10.93 -21.29 -6.23
N PHE A 203 -9.72 -21.27 -6.80
CA PHE A 203 -9.54 -21.43 -8.24
C PHE A 203 -9.77 -22.86 -8.73
N PHE A 204 -9.36 -23.87 -7.95
CA PHE A 204 -9.35 -25.26 -8.42
C PHE A 204 -10.34 -26.17 -7.67
N GLY A 205 -11.06 -25.62 -6.69
CA GLY A 205 -11.88 -26.38 -5.76
C GLY A 205 -11.02 -27.12 -4.72
N ASP A 206 -11.64 -27.47 -3.60
CA ASP A 206 -11.12 -28.53 -2.76
C ASP A 206 -11.37 -29.85 -3.51
N GLY A 207 -10.33 -30.66 -3.68
CA GLY A 207 -10.50 -31.99 -4.28
C GLY A 207 -11.32 -32.90 -3.37
N GLY A 208 -12.65 -32.76 -3.38
CA GLY A 208 -13.63 -33.42 -2.50
C GLY A 208 -13.90 -32.60 -1.23
N GLU A 209 -15.13 -32.43 -0.73
CA GLU A 209 -16.34 -33.26 -0.85
C GLU A 209 -17.60 -32.39 -1.03
N ASN A 210 -18.52 -32.86 -1.88
CA ASN A 210 -19.92 -32.45 -1.78
C ASN A 210 -20.44 -32.86 -0.39
N HIS A 211 -20.93 -31.89 0.38
CA HIS A 211 -21.86 -32.15 1.48
C HIS A 211 -23.30 -31.93 1.00
#